data_AF-A0A2P6SCH1-F1
#
_entry.id   AF-A0A2P6SCH1-F1
#
_cell.length_a   1.000
_cell.length_b   1.000
_cell.length_c   1.000
_cell.angle_alpha   90.00
_cell.angle_beta   90.00
_cell.angle_gamma   90.00
#
_symmetry.space_group_name_H-M   'P 1'
#
loop_
_entity.id
_entity.type
_entity.pdbx_description
1 polymer ?
#
loop_
_entity_poly.entity_id
_entity_poly.type
_entity_poly.pdbx_seq_one_letter_code
_entity_poly.pdbx_strand_id
1 'polypeptide(L)' 'MISYLSKHGACSNPYAEVEHTCYHFEVKQEFLKGALTRICGLFVSPLVKNEAMEREVQAVDSEFN' A
#
# COMPACT_ATOMS: atom_id res chain seq x y z
N MET A 1 2.02 5.17 4.48
CA MET A 1 0.80 4.32 4.59
C MET A 1 1.07 3.14 5.52
N ILE A 2 1.97 2.22 5.16
CA ILE A 2 2.31 1.02 5.95
C ILE A 2 2.69 1.34 7.40
N SER A 3 3.55 2.35 7.61
CA SER A 3 3.90 2.80 8.98
C SER A 3 2.72 3.35 9.78
N TYR A 4 1.70 3.93 9.13
CA TYR A 4 0.49 4.42 9.79
C TYR A 4 -0.45 3.27 10.16
N LEU A 5 -0.62 2.28 9.28
CA LEU A 5 -1.45 1.11 9.55
C LEU A 5 -0.84 0.26 10.69
N SER A 6 0.46 -0.04 10.62
CA SER A 6 1.16 -0.80 11.67
C SER A 6 1.06 -0.13 13.05
N LYS A 7 1.19 1.21 13.13
CA LYS A 7 1.05 1.96 14.38
C LYS A 7 -0.33 1.91 15.02
N HIS A 8 -1.37 1.57 14.26
CA HIS A 8 -2.75 1.50 14.75
C HIS A 8 -3.29 0.05 14.78
N GLY A 9 -2.41 -0.95 14.70
CA GLY A 9 -2.77 -2.36 14.75
C GLY A 9 -3.47 -2.87 13.48
N ALA A 10 -3.20 -2.23 12.34
CA ALA A 10 -3.81 -2.52 11.06
C ALA A 10 -2.79 -3.10 10.07
N CYS A 11 -3.26 -3.99 9.20
CA CYS A 11 -2.51 -4.60 8.09
C CYS A 11 -3.14 -4.26 6.74
N SER A 12 -2.33 -4.31 5.67
CA SER A 12 -2.74 -4.13 4.27
C SER A 12 -2.12 -5.24 3.45
N ASN A 13 -2.91 -5.89 2.59
CA ASN A 13 -2.43 -6.91 1.66
C ASN A 13 -2.95 -6.58 0.25
N PRO A 14 -2.13 -5.96 -0.61
CA PRO A 14 -2.49 -5.77 -2.00
C PRO A 14 -2.41 -7.11 -2.76
N TYR A 15 -3.37 -7.37 -3.63
CA TYR A 15 -3.37 -8.55 -4.52
C TYR A 15 -3.58 -8.09 -5.96
N ALA A 16 -2.77 -8.62 -6.88
CA ALA A 16 -2.84 -8.33 -8.29
C ALA A 16 -3.12 -9.62 -9.07
N GLU A 17 -4.31 -9.71 -9.68
CA GLU A 17 -4.61 -10.69 -10.74
C GLU A 17 -4.37 -10.04 -12.11
N VAL A 18 -4.28 -10.86 -13.15
CA VAL A 18 -3.90 -10.48 -14.53
C VAL A 18 -4.70 -9.28 -15.08
N GLU A 19 -5.92 -9.04 -14.58
CA GLU A 19 -6.77 -7.92 -15.02
C GLU A 19 -7.20 -6.97 -13.88
N HIS A 20 -6.87 -7.27 -12.61
CA HIS A 20 -7.37 -6.53 -11.47
C HIS A 20 -6.28 -6.32 -10.41
N THR A 21 -6.04 -5.06 -10.05
CA THR A 21 -5.24 -4.70 -8.88
C THR A 21 -6.17 -4.23 -7.77
N CYS A 22 -6.25 -5.01 -6.68
CA CYS A 22 -7.13 -4.73 -5.57
C CYS A 22 -6.34 -4.34 -4.30
N TYR A 23 -6.69 -3.20 -3.72
CA TYR A 23 -6.08 -2.67 -2.50
C TYR A 23 -7.08 -2.73 -1.35
N HIS A 24 -6.85 -3.61 -0.38
CA HIS A 24 -7.64 -3.72 0.84
C HIS A 24 -6.86 -3.26 2.07
N PHE A 25 -7.55 -2.55 2.98
CA PHE A 25 -7.02 -2.14 4.28
C PHE A 25 -8.10 -2.22 5.34
N GLU A 26 -7.69 -2.56 6.56
CA GLU A 26 -8.53 -2.46 7.75
C GLU A 26 -7.96 -1.42 8.68
N VAL A 27 -8.82 -0.69 9.41
CA VAL A 27 -8.38 0.27 10.42
C VAL A 27 -9.49 0.49 11.43
N LYS A 28 -9.13 0.82 12.68
CA LYS A 28 -10.12 1.28 13.66
C LYS A 28 -10.87 2.50 13.12
N GLN A 29 -12.17 2.54 13.41
CA GLN A 29 -13.09 3.55 12.88
C GLN A 29 -12.59 5.00 13.07
N GLU A 30 -11.97 5.30 14.22
CA GLU A 30 -11.44 6.63 14.54
C GLU A 30 -10.32 7.13 13.58
N PHE A 31 -9.64 6.20 12.89
CA PHE A 31 -8.54 6.53 11.97
C PHE A 31 -8.92 6.38 10.49
N LEU A 32 -10.19 6.06 10.19
CA LEU A 32 -10.64 5.81 8.82
C LEU A 32 -10.33 6.99 7.89
N LYS A 33 -10.59 8.22 8.31
CA LYS A 33 -10.30 9.42 7.50
C LYS A 33 -8.82 9.56 7.16
N GLY A 34 -7.93 9.32 8.13
CA GLY A 34 -6.49 9.40 7.93
C GLY A 34 -5.95 8.31 7.01
N ALA A 35 -6.49 7.09 7.14
CA ALA A 35 -6.15 5.97 6.27
C ALA A 35 -6.63 6.21 4.83
N LEU A 36 -7.89 6.65 4.66
CA LEU A 36 -8.50 6.90 3.36
C LEU A 36 -7.72 7.97 2.57
N THR A 37 -7.39 9.11 3.19
CA THR A 37 -6.60 10.17 2.54
C THR A 37 -5.27 9.64 1.99
N ARG A 38 -4.61 8.74 2.72
CA ARG A 38 -3.30 8.20 2.31
C ARG A 38 -3.41 7.16 1.20
N ILE A 39 -4.50 6.39 1.17
CA ILE A 39 -4.76 5.38 0.14
C ILE A 39 -5.27 6.05 -1.14
N CYS A 40 -6.16 7.03 -1.04
CA CYS A 40 -6.58 7.84 -2.19
C CYS A 40 -5.40 8.54 -2.88
N GLY A 41 -4.37 8.94 -2.12
CA GLY A 41 -3.15 9.52 -2.68
C GLY A 41 -2.42 8.61 -3.67
N LEU A 42 -2.54 7.28 -3.54
CA LEU A 42 -1.97 6.32 -4.49
C LEU A 42 -2.62 6.40 -5.88
N PHE A 43 -3.91 6.73 -5.93
CA PHE A 43 -4.70 6.80 -7.17
C PHE A 43 -4.72 8.21 -7.78
N VAL A 44 -4.54 9.25 -6.97
CA VAL A 44 -4.62 10.65 -7.42
C VAL A 44 -3.26 11.22 -7.82
N SER A 45 -2.20 10.94 -7.06
CA SER A 45 -0.87 11.50 -7.32
C SER A 45 0.22 10.61 -6.71
N PRO A 46 0.50 9.44 -7.32
CA PRO A 46 1.54 8.55 -6.83
C PRO A 46 2.89 9.28 -6.86
N LEU A 47 3.61 9.24 -5.73
CA LEU A 47 4.85 10.00 -5.55
C LEU A 47 6.05 9.40 -6.29
N VAL A 48 5.86 8.30 -7.04
CA VAL A 48 6.83 7.48 -7.82
C VAL A 48 8.29 7.91 -7.61
N LYS A 49 8.83 7.64 -6.43
CA LYS A 49 10.21 8.01 -6.10
C LYS A 49 11.16 6.99 -6.70
N ASN A 50 12.17 7.43 -7.45
CA ASN A 50 13.16 6.54 -8.06
C ASN A 50 13.85 5.62 -7.03
N GLU A 51 14.20 6.15 -5.86
CA GLU A 51 14.80 5.39 -4.75
C GLU A 51 13.88 4.30 -4.15
N ALA A 52 12.57 4.41 -4.38
CA ALA A 52 11.60 3.39 -3.98
C ALA A 52 11.40 2.33 -5.07
N MET A 53 11.67 2.66 -6.33
CA MET A 53 11.53 1.76 -7.47
C MET A 53 12.53 0.59 -7.40
N GLU A 54 13.81 0.88 -7.15
CA GLU A 54 14.86 -0.16 -7.09
C GLU A 54 14.59 -1.19 -5.97
N ARG A 55 14.02 -0.74 -4.85
CA ARG A 55 13.66 -1.62 -3.73
C ARG A 55 12.45 -2.50 -4.05
N GLU A 56 11.47 -1.97 -4.77
CA GLU A 56 10.31 -2.77 -5.20
C GLU A 56 10.69 -3.82 -6.23
N VAL A 57 11.59 -3.52 -7.17
CA VAL A 57 12.08 -4.53 -8.13
C VAL A 57 12.69 -5.73 -7.41
N GLN A 58 13.46 -5.49 -6.34
CA GLN A 58 14.04 -6.56 -5.52
C GLN A 58 12.99 -7.33 -4.71
N ALA A 59 11.95 -6.64 -4.21
CA ALA A 59 10.86 -7.28 -3.48
C ALA A 59 10.04 -8.20 -4.39
N VAL A 60 9.70 -7.74 -5.60
CA VAL A 60 9.00 -8.51 -6.63
C VAL A 60 9.83 -9.74 -7.03
N ASP A 61 11.13 -9.59 -7.30
CA ASP A 61 12.01 -10.71 -7.64
C ASP A 61 12.06 -11.78 -6.52
N SER A 62 11.94 -11.35 -5.26
CA SER A 62 11.88 -12.26 -4.11
C SER A 62 10.54 -12.99 -3.97
N GLU A 63 9.44 -12.48 -4.54
CA GLU A 63 8.12 -13.15 -4.52
C GLU A 63 8.02 -14.28 -5.55
N PHE A 64 8.90 -14.32 -6.56
CA PHE A 64 8.95 -15.35 -7.61
C PHE A 64 9.96 -16.48 -7.35
N ASN A 65 10.67 -16.45 -6.21
CA ASN A 65 11.61 -17.48 -5.75
C ASN A 65 11.04 -18.27 -4.57
#